data_AF-G0ZJ36-F1
#
_entry.id   AF-G0ZJ36-F1
#
_cell.length_a   1.000
_cell.length_b   1.000
_cell.length_c   1.000
_cell.angle_alpha   90.00
_cell.angle_beta   90.00
_cell.angle_gamma   90.00
#
_symmetry.space_group_name_H-M   'P 1'
#
loop_
_entity.id
_entity.type
_entity.pdbx_description
1 polymer ?
#
loop_
_entity_poly.entity_id
_entity_poly.type
_entity_poly.pdbx_seq_one_letter_code
_entity_poly.pdbx_strand_id
1 'polypeptide(L)'
;TGGFYENQDLVILGFPCNQFGKQEPGANATGIFNGIQHVRPGGGFQTMVTLFQKTEVNGINENKIFTFLKSACEYTDTDFSSNVFYEPRRVGDIHWNFEKFLIGRNGKPRTR
;
A
#
# COMPACT_ATOMS: atom_id res chain seq x y z
N THR A 1 9.66 -14.24 -19.68
CA THR A 1 10.63 -13.61 -18.75
C THR A 1 10.14 -13.87 -17.35
N GLY A 2 10.64 -14.90 -16.70
CA GLY A 2 10.09 -15.31 -15.41
C GLY A 2 10.57 -14.41 -14.29
N GLY A 3 9.62 -13.74 -13.64
CA GLY A 3 9.91 -12.88 -12.49
C GLY A 3 10.44 -13.70 -11.31
N PHE A 4 11.30 -13.11 -10.48
CA PHE A 4 11.59 -13.68 -9.16
C PHE A 4 10.24 -13.95 -8.47
N TYR A 5 10.05 -15.17 -7.93
CA TYR A 5 8.82 -15.68 -7.30
C TYR A 5 7.73 -16.32 -8.19
N GLU A 6 7.89 -16.43 -9.52
CA GLU A 6 6.89 -17.09 -10.39
C GLU A 6 6.60 -18.57 -10.03
N ASN A 7 7.47 -19.20 -9.22
CA ASN A 7 7.31 -20.55 -8.67
C ASN A 7 7.28 -20.58 -7.13
N GLN A 8 6.99 -19.45 -6.46
CA GLN A 8 6.90 -19.37 -5.01
C GLN A 8 5.50 -18.97 -4.56
N ASP A 9 5.05 -19.51 -3.43
CA ASP A 9 3.76 -19.23 -2.78
C ASP A 9 3.61 -17.80 -2.24
N LEU A 10 4.30 -16.82 -2.85
CA LEU A 10 4.25 -15.41 -2.45
C LEU A 10 3.29 -14.67 -3.37
N VAL A 11 2.24 -14.12 -2.79
CA VAL A 11 1.30 -13.23 -3.49
C VAL A 11 1.55 -11.80 -3.02
N ILE A 12 1.75 -10.88 -3.97
CA ILE A 12 1.92 -9.46 -3.69
C ILE A 12 0.63 -8.72 -4.03
N LEU A 13 0.08 -8.05 -3.02
CA LEU A 13 -1.14 -7.25 -3.09
C LEU A 13 -0.79 -5.77 -2.91
N GLY A 14 -1.30 -4.92 -3.79
CA GLY A 14 -1.06 -3.48 -3.75
C GLY A 14 -2.35 -2.70 -3.53
N PHE A 15 -2.29 -1.73 -2.61
CA PHE A 15 -3.41 -0.86 -2.26
C PHE A 15 -3.02 0.58 -2.57
N PRO A 16 -3.42 1.11 -3.74
CA PRO A 16 -3.17 2.51 -4.07
C PRO A 16 -3.76 3.43 -2.99
N CYS A 17 -3.02 4.45 -2.57
CA CYS A 17 -3.43 5.37 -1.51
C CYS A 17 -2.91 6.77 -1.79
N ASN A 18 -3.76 7.78 -1.61
CA ASN A 18 -3.42 9.18 -1.89
C ASN A 18 -3.24 10.03 -0.62
N GLN A 19 -2.98 9.40 0.53
CA GLN A 19 -2.84 10.06 1.82
C GLN A 19 -1.44 10.64 2.07
N PHE A 20 -0.44 10.20 1.31
CA PHE A 20 0.97 10.54 1.51
C PHE A 20 1.50 11.40 0.37
N GLY A 21 1.71 12.69 0.63
CA GLY A 21 2.22 13.65 -0.36
C GLY A 21 1.37 13.80 -1.63
N LYS A 22 0.11 13.33 -1.61
CA LYS A 22 -0.76 13.18 -2.79
C LYS A 22 -0.10 12.49 -3.99
N GLN A 23 0.71 11.45 -3.73
CA GLN A 23 1.51 10.77 -4.76
C GLN A 23 0.71 9.75 -5.61
N GLU A 24 -0.59 9.54 -5.35
CA GLU A 24 -1.47 8.67 -6.14
C GLU A 24 -2.71 9.45 -6.65
N PRO A 25 -2.51 10.43 -7.56
CA PRO A 25 -3.57 11.32 -8.03
C PRO A 25 -4.60 10.62 -8.93
N GLY A 26 -4.29 9.44 -9.47
CA GLY A 26 -5.21 8.66 -10.30
C GLY A 26 -6.57 8.45 -9.61
N ALA A 27 -7.66 8.86 -10.26
CA ALA A 27 -8.99 8.77 -9.69
C ALA A 27 -9.59 7.36 -9.75
N ASN A 28 -9.20 6.58 -10.76
CA ASN A 28 -9.70 5.23 -11.02
C ASN A 28 -8.55 4.31 -11.45
N ALA A 29 -8.87 3.03 -11.62
CA ALA A 29 -7.90 2.01 -12.01
C ALA A 29 -7.16 2.38 -13.31
N THR A 30 -7.88 2.85 -14.35
CA THR A 30 -7.29 3.23 -15.63
C THR A 30 -6.22 4.31 -15.48
N GLY A 31 -6.49 5.35 -14.69
CA GLY A 31 -5.51 6.42 -14.44
C GLY A 31 -4.25 5.90 -13.76
N ILE A 32 -4.40 5.02 -12.77
CA ILE A 32 -3.28 4.40 -12.05
C ILE A 32 -2.45 3.52 -12.99
N PHE A 33 -3.09 2.63 -13.75
CA PHE A 33 -2.40 1.75 -14.71
C PHE A 33 -1.70 2.54 -15.81
N ASN A 34 -2.31 3.61 -16.34
CA ASN A 34 -1.66 4.48 -17.32
C ASN A 34 -0.43 5.18 -16.72
N GLY A 35 -0.50 5.64 -15.48
CA GLY A 35 0.63 6.22 -14.77
C GLY A 35 1.80 5.23 -14.67
N ILE A 36 1.51 3.99 -14.27
CA ILE A 36 2.50 2.91 -14.16
C ILE A 36 3.11 2.58 -15.53
N GLN A 37 2.28 2.35 -16.54
CA GLN A 37 2.70 1.86 -17.85
C GLN A 37 3.43 2.91 -18.69
N HIS A 38 3.01 4.18 -18.58
CA HIS A 38 3.45 5.23 -19.50
C HIS A 38 4.24 6.37 -18.87
N VAL A 39 4.15 6.58 -17.55
CA VAL A 39 4.76 7.74 -16.90
C VAL A 39 5.89 7.31 -15.96
N ARG A 40 5.57 6.58 -14.89
CA ARG A 40 6.56 6.06 -13.94
C ARG A 40 6.04 4.75 -13.33
N PRO A 41 6.71 3.61 -13.54
CA PRO A 41 8.02 3.46 -14.19
C PRO A 41 8.06 3.83 -15.69
N GLY A 42 6.93 3.75 -16.39
CA GLY A 42 6.86 4.06 -17.82
C GLY A 42 7.43 2.94 -18.69
N GLY A 43 7.68 3.24 -19.98
CA GLY A 43 8.34 2.30 -20.90
C GLY A 43 7.54 1.03 -21.22
N GLY A 44 6.22 1.03 -21.01
CA GLY A 44 5.39 -0.17 -21.20
C GLY A 44 5.47 -1.15 -20.03
N PHE A 45 5.95 -0.71 -18.86
CA PHE A 45 6.02 -1.55 -17.66
C PHE A 45 4.64 -2.12 -17.28
N GLN A 46 4.62 -3.43 -17.03
CA GLN A 46 3.43 -4.15 -16.57
C GLN A 46 3.72 -4.71 -15.18
N THR A 47 2.88 -4.33 -14.21
CA THR A 47 3.01 -4.81 -12.84
C THR A 47 2.47 -6.24 -12.72
N MET A 48 3.17 -7.08 -11.96
CA MET A 48 2.68 -8.40 -11.52
C MET A 48 1.89 -8.33 -10.20
N VAL A 49 1.84 -7.14 -9.59
CA VAL A 49 1.11 -6.91 -8.33
C VAL A 49 -0.38 -6.87 -8.62
N THR A 50 -1.16 -7.61 -7.81
CA THR A 50 -2.61 -7.46 -7.83
C THR A 50 -2.98 -6.15 -7.14
N LEU A 51 -3.41 -5.16 -7.94
CA LEU A 51 -3.84 -3.86 -7.44
C LEU A 51 -5.33 -3.87 -7.10
N PHE A 52 -5.66 -3.35 -5.92
CA PHE A 52 -7.04 -3.10 -5.49
C PHE A 52 -7.48 -1.67 -5.82
N GLN A 53 -8.76 -1.39 -5.57
CA GLN A 53 -9.27 -0.03 -5.64
C GLN A 53 -8.52 0.88 -4.67
N LYS A 54 -8.29 2.13 -5.09
CA LYS A 54 -7.71 3.16 -4.24
C LYS A 54 -8.47 3.27 -2.93
N THR A 55 -7.75 3.26 -1.81
CA THR A 55 -8.34 3.23 -0.47
C THR A 55 -7.56 4.10 0.51
N GLU A 56 -8.18 4.40 1.64
CA GLU A 56 -7.53 5.07 2.77
C GLU A 56 -6.97 4.02 3.71
N VAL A 57 -5.77 4.24 4.23
CA VAL A 57 -5.05 3.29 5.09
C VAL A 57 -4.91 3.81 6.53
N ASN A 58 -5.09 5.12 6.72
CA ASN A 58 -5.13 5.81 8.00
C ASN A 58 -6.37 6.72 8.13
N GLY A 59 -6.60 7.24 9.32
CA GLY A 59 -7.67 8.20 9.60
C GLY A 59 -9.06 7.59 9.71
N ILE A 60 -10.08 8.44 9.76
CA ILE A 60 -11.46 8.03 10.08
C ILE A 60 -12.08 7.08 9.04
N ASN A 61 -11.66 7.16 7.78
CA ASN A 61 -12.19 6.34 6.68
C ASN A 61 -11.26 5.18 6.30
N GLU A 62 -10.27 4.84 7.15
CA GLU A 62 -9.34 3.76 6.84
C GLU A 62 -10.07 2.44 6.58
N ASN A 63 -9.56 1.68 5.61
CA ASN A 63 -10.06 0.35 5.33
C ASN A 63 -9.78 -0.57 6.53
N LYS A 64 -10.79 -1.35 6.92
CA LYS A 64 -10.72 -2.27 8.08
C LYS A 64 -9.56 -3.26 8.01
N ILE A 65 -9.07 -3.62 6.82
CA ILE A 65 -7.88 -4.47 6.69
C ILE A 65 -6.64 -3.78 7.27
N PHE A 66 -6.49 -2.47 7.07
CA PHE A 66 -5.36 -1.71 7.63
C PHE A 66 -5.53 -1.45 9.12
N THR A 67 -6.75 -1.27 9.62
CA THR A 67 -7.00 -1.27 11.07
C THR A 67 -6.48 -2.57 11.70
N PHE A 68 -6.83 -3.72 11.11
CA PHE A 68 -6.37 -5.04 11.56
C PHE A 68 -4.84 -5.18 11.48
N LEU A 69 -4.25 -4.88 10.32
CA LEU A 69 -2.81 -5.02 10.10
C LEU A 69 -1.97 -4.12 11.01
N LYS A 70 -2.36 -2.85 11.18
CA LYS A 70 -1.68 -1.91 12.09
C LYS A 70 -1.78 -2.33 13.56
N SER A 71 -2.89 -2.97 13.95
CA SER A 71 -3.05 -3.48 15.32
C SER A 71 -2.26 -4.75 15.62
N ALA A 72 -1.84 -5.49 14.58
CA ALA A 72 -1.25 -6.81 14.72
C ALA A 72 0.29 -6.82 14.73
N CYS A 73 0.93 -5.72 14.34
CA CYS A 73 2.38 -5.59 14.26
C CYS A 73 2.84 -4.33 14.98
N GLU A 74 4.08 -4.33 15.48
CA GLU A 74 4.71 -3.10 15.98
C GLU A 74 4.79 -2.06 14.85
N TYR A 75 4.69 -0.79 15.23
CA TYR A 75 4.77 0.31 14.30
C TYR A 75 6.21 0.58 13.86
N THR A 76 6.36 1.09 12.64
CA THR A 76 7.66 1.39 12.02
C THR A 76 8.27 2.70 12.51
N ASP A 77 7.43 3.61 12.97
CA ASP A 77 7.82 4.94 13.44
C ASP A 77 6.78 5.48 14.44
N THR A 78 7.20 6.39 15.32
CA THR A 78 6.33 7.15 16.23
C THR A 78 6.02 8.55 15.72
N ASP A 79 6.81 9.06 14.78
CA ASP A 79 6.67 10.40 14.24
C ASP A 79 5.71 10.45 13.05
N PHE A 80 5.08 11.62 12.86
CA PHE A 80 4.21 11.88 11.72
C PHE A 80 4.94 12.69 10.67
N SER A 81 4.94 12.20 9.43
CA SER A 81 5.33 13.02 8.29
C SER A 81 4.46 14.29 8.21
N SER A 82 5.09 15.42 7.91
CA SER A 82 4.39 16.70 7.80
C SER A 82 3.45 16.76 6.60
N ASN A 83 3.67 15.91 5.59
CA ASN A 83 2.95 15.94 4.31
C ASN A 83 1.96 14.77 4.18
N VAL A 84 1.06 14.66 5.16
CA VAL A 84 0.00 13.65 5.21
C VAL A 84 -1.38 14.28 5.18
N PHE A 85 -2.34 13.57 4.57
CA PHE A 85 -3.68 14.08 4.27
C PHE A 85 -4.76 13.14 4.78
N TYR A 86 -4.83 12.98 6.10
CA TYR A 86 -5.86 12.22 6.82
C TYR A 86 -5.93 12.71 8.27
N GLU A 87 -7.07 12.49 8.92
CA GLU A 87 -7.26 12.75 10.34
C GLU A 87 -8.25 11.70 10.93
N PRO A 88 -8.20 11.43 12.25
CA PRO A 88 -7.16 11.85 13.18
C PRO A 88 -5.85 11.08 12.95
N ARG A 89 -4.72 11.68 13.30
CA ARG A 89 -3.41 11.00 13.37
C ARG A 89 -3.28 10.16 14.64
N ARG A 90 -2.74 8.94 14.52
CA ARG A 90 -2.57 7.98 15.62
C ARG A 90 -1.17 7.38 15.61
N VAL A 91 -0.61 7.15 16.80
CA VAL A 91 0.64 6.38 16.93
C VAL A 91 0.43 5.01 16.28
N GLY A 92 1.36 4.65 15.40
CA GLY A 92 1.32 3.42 14.63
C GLY A 92 0.50 3.43 13.35
N ASP A 93 0.03 4.61 12.92
CA ASP A 93 -0.42 4.82 11.54
C ASP A 93 0.67 4.42 10.52
N ILE A 94 0.27 4.07 9.30
CA ILE A 94 1.21 3.85 8.20
C ILE A 94 1.94 5.16 7.94
N HIS A 95 3.27 5.13 7.95
CA HIS A 95 4.08 6.34 7.97
C HIS A 95 4.17 6.97 6.58
N TRP A 96 4.37 6.14 5.54
CA TRP A 96 4.52 6.61 4.16
C TRP A 96 4.14 5.57 3.10
N ASN A 97 4.27 5.96 1.83
CA ASN A 97 4.11 5.06 0.69
C ASN A 97 5.07 3.86 0.78
N PHE A 98 4.63 2.71 0.28
CA PHE A 98 5.40 1.46 0.21
C PHE A 98 5.78 0.82 1.55
N GLU A 99 5.05 1.11 2.62
CA GLU A 99 5.09 0.27 3.82
C GLU A 99 4.51 -1.14 3.54
N LYS A 100 4.98 -2.15 4.27
CA LYS A 100 4.74 -3.55 3.93
C LYS A 100 4.18 -4.29 5.13
N PHE A 101 3.42 -5.33 4.86
CA PHE A 101 3.00 -6.29 5.88
C PHE A 101 3.25 -7.67 5.30
N LEU A 102 3.88 -8.56 6.06
CA LEU A 102 4.04 -9.96 5.70
C LEU A 102 2.96 -10.78 6.40
N ILE A 103 2.16 -11.50 5.61
CA ILE A 103 1.10 -12.37 6.11
C ILE A 103 1.51 -13.82 5.88
N GLY A 104 1.46 -14.63 6.94
CA GLY A 104 1.73 -16.06 6.83
C GLY A 104 0.62 -16.81 6.12
N ARG A 105 0.89 -18.02 5.63
CA ARG A 105 -0.09 -18.90 4.97
C ARG A 105 -1.35 -19.21 5.81
N ASN A 106 -1.26 -19.05 7.12
CA ASN A 106 -2.38 -19.19 8.06
C ASN A 106 -3.23 -17.91 8.21
N GLY A 107 -2.99 -16.88 7.37
CA GLY A 107 -3.67 -15.59 7.42
C GLY A 107 -3.22 -14.67 8.54
N LYS A 108 -2.22 -15.04 9.35
CA LYS A 108 -1.75 -14.22 10.48
C LYS A 108 -0.63 -13.27 10.04
N PRO A 109 -0.69 -11.98 10.41
CA PRO A 109 0.44 -11.05 10.26
C PRO A 109 1.70 -11.60 10.97
N ARG A 110 2.86 -11.39 10.34
CA ARG A 110 4.17 -11.87 10.82
C ARG A 110 5.09 -10.72 11.16
N THR A 111 5.21 -9.76 10.26
CA THR A 111 5.98 -8.54 10.44
C THR A 111 5.36 -7.42 9.62
N ARG A 112 5.68 -6.20 10.01
CA ARG A 112 5.50 -4.96 9.27
C ARG A 112 6.88 -4.48 8.81
#